data_AF-A0A1M6XVC5-F1
#
_entry.id   AF-A0A1M6XVC5-F1
#
_cell.length_a   1.000
_cell.length_b   1.000
_cell.length_c   1.000
_cell.angle_alpha   90.00
_cell.angle_beta   90.00
_cell.angle_gamma   90.00
#
_symmetry.space_group_name_H-M   'P 1'
#
loop_
_entity.id
_entity.type
_entity.pdbx_description
1 polymer ?
#
loop_
_entity_poly.entity_id
_entity_poly.type
_entity_poly.pdbx_seq_one_letter_code
_entity_poly.pdbx_strand_id
1 'polypeptide(L)'
;MTLIPNADQILDKAWSVKLAYLAAGLVALAQVIGYVPPGLVGATPELLAAIVTAMNGVAGAITAIIPRVRVIDQGLGVIDE
;
A
#
# COMPACT_ATOMS: atom_id res chain seq x y z
N MET A 1 7.75 -4.50 27.95
CA MET A 1 7.03 -4.66 26.66
C MET A 1 7.77 -5.69 25.85
N THR A 2 7.42 -6.96 26.01
CA THR A 2 8.01 -8.05 25.24
C THR A 2 7.31 -8.06 23.89
N LEU A 3 8.02 -7.60 22.85
CA LEU A 3 7.61 -7.76 21.47
C LEU A 3 7.31 -9.25 21.25
N ILE A 4 6.12 -9.52 20.72
CA ILE A 4 5.56 -10.86 20.56
C ILE A 4 6.64 -11.77 19.95
N PRO A 5 7.04 -12.87 20.61
CA PRO A 5 8.14 -13.74 20.17
C PRO A 5 8.03 -14.28 18.74
N ASN A 6 6.83 -14.16 18.15
CA ASN A 6 6.47 -14.65 16.82
C ASN A 6 6.10 -13.51 15.86
N ALA A 7 6.54 -12.27 16.10
CA ALA A 7 6.24 -11.13 15.24
C ALA A 7 6.61 -11.40 13.77
N ASP A 8 7.75 -12.03 13.51
CA ASP A 8 8.17 -12.38 12.15
C ASP A 8 7.25 -13.42 11.49
N GLN A 9 6.79 -14.44 12.24
CA GLN A 9 5.85 -15.44 11.70
C GLN A 9 4.46 -14.87 11.46
N ILE A 10 4.03 -13.93 12.31
CA ILE A 10 2.78 -13.20 12.13
C ILE A 10 2.89 -12.26 10.93
N LEU A 11 4.00 -11.54 10.78
CA LEU A 11 4.25 -10.65 9.64
C LEU A 11 4.38 -11.41 8.32
N ASP A 12 4.95 -12.61 8.34
CA ASP A 12 5.11 -13.40 7.13
C ASP A 12 3.79 -14.02 6.64
N LYS A 13 2.86 -14.29 7.56
CA LYS A 13 1.50 -14.74 7.24
C LYS A 13 0.49 -13.60 7.07
N ALA A 14 0.73 -12.42 7.64
CA ALA A 14 -0.22 -11.31 7.62
C ALA A 14 -0.15 -10.55 6.29
N TRP A 15 -0.95 -11.00 5.32
CA TRP A 15 -1.13 -10.33 4.03
C TRP A 15 -1.63 -8.90 4.20
N SER A 16 -2.43 -8.62 5.23
CA SER A 16 -2.90 -7.27 5.57
C SER A 16 -1.74 -6.30 5.85
N VAL A 17 -0.66 -6.77 6.48
CA VAL A 17 0.52 -5.94 6.75
C VAL A 17 1.34 -5.72 5.48
N LYS A 18 1.54 -6.77 4.67
CA LYS A 18 2.22 -6.66 3.36
C LYS A 18 1.49 -5.69 2.42
N LEU A 19 0.16 -5.76 2.37
CA LEU A 19 -0.69 -4.84 1.59
C LEU A 19 -0.65 -3.41 2.15
N ALA A 20 -0.59 -3.24 3.48
CA ALA A 20 -0.43 -1.93 4.09
C ALA A 20 0.91 -1.28 3.71
N TYR A 21 2.01 -2.04 3.73
CA TYR A 21 3.32 -1.55 3.28
C TYR A 21 3.33 -1.20 1.80
N LEU A 22 2.67 -2.01 0.95
CA LEU A 22 2.56 -1.72 -0.48
C LEU A 22 1.77 -0.41 -0.73
N ALA A 23 0.63 -0.24 -0.08
CA ALA A 23 -0.17 0.99 -0.19
C ALA A 23 0.62 2.21 0.30
N ALA A 24 1.29 2.10 1.45
CA ALA A 24 2.13 3.17 1.98
C ALA A 24 3.29 3.52 1.03
N GLY A 25 3.93 2.51 0.43
CA GLY A 25 5.00 2.70 -0.55
C GLY A 25 4.53 3.43 -1.80
N LEU A 26 3.35 3.09 -2.33
CA LEU A 26 2.75 3.79 -3.47
C LEU A 26 2.43 5.25 -3.15
N VAL A 27 1.89 5.54 -1.96
CA VAL A 27 1.63 6.92 -1.53
C VAL A 27 2.94 7.69 -1.37
N ALA A 28 3.97 7.08 -0.76
CA ALA A 28 5.27 7.71 -0.60
C ALA A 28 5.92 8.04 -1.96
N LEU A 29 5.85 7.12 -2.93
CA LEU A 29 6.33 7.36 -4.28
C LEU A 29 5.52 8.48 -4.98
N ALA A 30 4.20 8.51 -4.81
CA ALA A 30 3.37 9.57 -5.38
C ALA A 30 3.75 10.95 -4.81
N GLN A 31 4.07 11.03 -3.51
CA GLN A 31 4.58 12.25 -2.88
C GLN A 31 5.94 12.64 -3.47
N VAL A 32 6.88 11.69 -3.63
CA VAL A 32 8.20 11.94 -4.22
C VAL A 32 8.06 12.50 -5.65
N ILE A 33 7.20 11.90 -6.47
CA ILE A 33 6.96 12.37 -7.85
C ILE A 33 6.38 13.79 -7.85
N GLY A 34 5.54 14.13 -6.88
CA GLY A 34 4.99 15.48 -6.72
C GLY A 34 6.06 16.57 -6.50
N TYR A 35 7.25 16.20 -6.02
CA TYR A 35 8.38 17.13 -5.84
C TYR A 35 9.30 17.20 -7.06
N VAL A 36 9.12 16.35 -8.08
CA VAL A 36 9.95 16.33 -9.28
C VAL A 36 9.46 17.40 -10.27
N PRO A 37 10.27 18.41 -10.61
CA PRO A 37 9.93 19.35 -11.67
C PRO A 37 9.74 18.61 -13.01
N PRO A 38 8.62 18.81 -13.73
CA PRO A 38 8.34 18.10 -14.97
C PRO A 38 9.46 18.21 -16.02
N GLY A 39 10.11 19.38 -16.07
CA GLY A 39 11.22 19.66 -16.98
C GLY A 39 12.50 18.83 -16.73
N LEU A 40 12.69 18.24 -15.54
CA LEU A 40 13.86 17.40 -15.26
C LEU A 40 13.71 15.95 -15.77
N VAL A 41 12.47 15.51 -15.98
CA VAL A 41 12.15 14.13 -16.39
C VAL A 41 11.56 14.05 -17.79
N GLY A 42 11.54 15.17 -18.53
CA GLY A 42 10.97 15.24 -19.88
C GLY A 42 9.47 14.93 -19.93
N ALA A 43 8.76 15.05 -18.81
CA ALA A 43 7.34 14.80 -18.69
C ALA A 43 6.56 16.12 -18.68
N THR A 44 5.33 16.11 -19.20
CA THR A 44 4.43 17.25 -19.02
C THR A 44 3.87 17.27 -17.59
N PRO A 45 3.48 18.45 -17.06
CA PRO A 45 2.84 18.55 -15.76
C PRO A 45 1.60 17.66 -15.63
N GLU A 46 0.81 17.56 -16.71
CA GLU A 46 -0.42 16.77 -16.76
C GLU A 46 -0.13 15.27 -16.64
N LEU A 47 0.96 14.79 -17.28
CA LEU A 47 1.37 13.40 -17.19
C LEU A 47 1.81 13.04 -15.77
N LEU A 48 2.59 13.90 -15.10
CA LEU A 48 2.97 13.67 -13.71
C LEU A 48 1.76 13.69 -12.77
N ALA A 49 0.82 14.61 -12.97
CA ALA A 49 -0.42 14.65 -12.20
C ALA A 49 -1.27 13.38 -12.40
N ALA A 50 -1.34 12.86 -13.64
CA ALA A 50 -2.04 11.63 -13.95
C ALA A 50 -1.38 10.41 -13.27
N ILE A 51 -0.04 10.34 -13.26
CA ILE A 51 0.72 9.28 -12.57
C ILE A 51 0.45 9.33 -11.07
N VAL A 52 0.56 10.51 -10.43
CA VAL A 52 0.28 10.69 -9.00
C VAL A 52 -1.16 10.28 -8.67
N THR A 53 -2.12 10.67 -9.51
CA THR A 53 -3.53 10.30 -9.34
C THR A 53 -3.74 8.79 -9.44
N ALA A 54 -3.13 8.14 -10.43
CA ALA A 54 -3.22 6.69 -10.61
C ALA A 54 -2.60 5.93 -9.42
N MET A 55 -1.43 6.36 -8.94
CA MET A 55 -0.77 5.75 -7.78
C MET A 55 -1.59 5.88 -6.50
N ASN A 56 -2.16 7.05 -6.25
CA ASN A 56 -3.07 7.26 -5.12
C ASN A 56 -4.36 6.45 -5.27
N GLY A 57 -4.90 6.30 -6.48
CA GLY A 57 -6.07 5.46 -6.75
C GLY A 57 -5.81 3.98 -6.45
N VAL A 58 -4.68 3.44 -6.92
CA VAL A 58 -4.27 2.06 -6.63
C VAL A 58 -4.01 1.87 -5.13
N ALA A 59 -3.31 2.79 -4.48
CA ALA A 59 -3.08 2.74 -3.04
C ALA A 59 -4.40 2.78 -2.24
N GLY A 60 -5.36 3.61 -2.67
CA GLY A 60 -6.70 3.68 -2.09
C GLY A 60 -7.46 2.37 -2.23
N ALA A 61 -7.42 1.74 -3.41
CA ALA A 61 -8.04 0.43 -3.65
C ALA A 61 -7.43 -0.67 -2.76
N ILE A 62 -6.10 -0.69 -2.64
CA ILE A 62 -5.41 -1.63 -1.74
C ILE A 62 -5.81 -1.36 -0.28
N THR A 63 -5.85 -0.09 0.13
CA THR A 63 -6.21 0.27 1.51
C THR A 63 -7.64 -0.16 1.86
N ALA A 64 -8.57 -0.07 0.90
CA ALA A 64 -9.97 -0.47 1.09
C ALA A 64 -10.15 -1.98 1.36
N ILE A 65 -9.25 -2.83 0.86
CA ILE A 65 -9.33 -4.29 1.06
C ILE A 65 -8.59 -4.77 2.32
N ILE A 66 -7.67 -3.98 2.89
CA ILE A 66 -6.89 -4.34 4.09
C ILE A 66 -7.77 -4.80 5.26
N PRO A 67 -8.88 -4.13 5.62
CA PRO A 67 -9.72 -4.58 6.74
C PRO A 67 -10.27 -5.99 6.53
N ARG A 68 -10.66 -6.34 5.29
CA ARG A 68 -11.18 -7.67 4.95
C ARG A 68 -10.08 -8.73 5.05
N VAL A 69 -8.90 -8.44 4.49
CA VAL A 69 -7.74 -9.33 4.59
C VAL A 69 -7.29 -9.52 6.03
N ARG A 70 -7.39 -8.48 6.87
CA ARG A 70 -7.04 -8.55 8.28
C ARG A 70 -7.98 -9.47 9.07
N VAL A 71 -9.26 -9.50 8.72
CA VAL A 71 -10.23 -10.45 9.32
C VAL A 71 -9.86 -11.90 8.97
N ILE A 72 -9.41 -12.15 7.73
CA ILE A 72 -8.91 -13.46 7.29
C ILE A 72 -7.59 -13.81 8.02
N ASP A 73 -6.63 -12.89 8.10
CA ASP A 73 -5.35 -13.09 8.80
C ASP A 73 -5.55 -13.42 10.30
N GLN A 74 -6.60 -12.90 10.91
CA GLN A 74 -6.97 -13.18 12.31
C GLN A 74 -7.71 -14.50 12.51
N GLY A 75 -8.00 -15.24 11.43
CA GLY A 75 -8.81 -16.47 11.47
C GLY A 75 -10.28 -16.23 11.78
N LEU A 76 -10.74 -14.98 11.64
CA LEU A 76 -12.13 -14.56 11.88
C LEU A 76 -12.96 -14.55 10.58
N GLY A 77 -12.31 -14.70 9.43
CA GLY A 77 -12.94 -14.78 8.11
C GLY A 77 -12.61 -16.10 7.43
N VAL A 78 -13.63 -16.80 6.99
CA VAL A 78 -13.50 -17.99 6.12
C VAL A 78 -13.56 -17.49 4.68
N ILE A 79 -12.56 -17.83 3.86
CA ILE A 79 -12.71 -17.78 2.41
C ILE A 79 -13.39 -19.10 2.07
N ASP A 80 -14.72 -19.10 1.90
CA ASP A 80 -15.40 -20.24 1.31
C ASP A 80 -14.90 -20.37 -0.14
N GLU A 81 -14.10 -21.40 -0.40
CA GLU A 81 -13.73 -21.86 -1.74
C GLU A 81 -14.93 -22.50 -2.45
#